data_AF-A0A7S2M2J1-F1
#
_entry.id   AF-A0A7S2M2J1-F1
#
_cell.length_a   1.000
_cell.length_b   1.000
_cell.length_c   1.000
_cell.angle_alpha   90.00
_cell.angle_beta   90.00
_cell.angle_gamma   90.00
#
_symmetry.space_group_name_H-M   'P 1'
#
loop_
_entity.id
_entity.type
_entity.pdbx_description
1 polymer ?
#
loop_
_entity_poly.entity_id
_entity_poly.type
_entity_poly.pdbx_seq_one_letter_code
_entity_poly.pdbx_strand_id
1 'polypeptide(L)'
;RLRSFLDARVALFVISWPMGCAPSGSLRVGVHRDYHSRFVSKCESDSVVRRLLSRGISLQQLLELYIELSVAGTVCPGMRTCQFVHDAVVPKTSDERCAFMDSQFMHERGGTHFPHKLISHSWGDELRDTVLTAAIDASQLDPQQLGEWLDDGTLVRRLKSSSEAACLSNAYWLCYLAVNQHLSSCNCPQYHAGHPGCESDKFDLVMSHISGGIVVSLGPDLGALRRGWGMLGIGT
;
A
#
# COMPACT_ATOMS: atom_id res chain seq x y z
N ARG A 1 -8.81 11.33 29.59
CA ARG A 1 -8.97 9.90 29.97
C ARG A 1 -9.38 9.10 28.73
N LEU A 2 -8.42 8.72 27.89
CA LEU A 2 -8.59 7.77 26.79
C LEU A 2 -7.26 7.03 26.69
N ARG A 3 -7.07 6.07 27.59
CA ARG A 3 -6.01 5.05 27.50
C ARG A 3 -6.74 3.71 27.36
N SER A 4 -6.10 2.82 26.61
CA SER A 4 -6.39 1.40 26.40
C SER A 4 -7.64 1.03 25.61
N PHE A 5 -7.47 0.78 24.30
CA PHE A 5 -8.13 -0.32 23.58
C PHE A 5 -7.20 -0.76 22.44
N LEU A 6 -6.37 -1.79 22.70
CA LEU A 6 -5.56 -2.48 21.71
C LEU A 6 -5.74 -3.97 21.98
N ASP A 7 -6.53 -4.63 21.13
CA ASP A 7 -6.22 -5.91 20.49
C ASP A 7 -7.48 -6.44 19.80
N ALA A 8 -7.58 -6.19 18.49
CA ALA A 8 -8.52 -6.87 17.63
C ALA A 8 -7.87 -7.05 16.25
N ARG A 9 -7.72 -8.30 15.82
CA ARG A 9 -7.33 -8.64 14.45
C ARG A 9 -8.59 -9.02 13.68
N VAL A 10 -8.99 -8.17 12.74
CA VAL A 10 -10.13 -8.39 11.84
C VAL A 10 -9.73 -7.88 10.46
N ALA A 11 -9.99 -8.67 9.41
CA ALA A 11 -9.85 -8.21 8.03
C ALA A 11 -10.94 -8.85 7.15
N LEU A 12 -11.74 -8.02 6.49
CA LEU A 12 -12.56 -8.39 5.34
C LEU A 12 -12.69 -7.15 4.45
N PHE A 13 -12.15 -7.15 3.24
CA PHE A 13 -12.39 -6.05 2.28
C PHE A 13 -12.41 -6.50 0.83
N VAL A 14 -13.35 -5.87 0.09
CA VAL A 14 -13.47 -5.90 -1.36
C VAL A 14 -12.72 -4.69 -1.92
N ILE A 15 -11.66 -4.93 -2.69
CA ILE A 15 -10.99 -3.90 -3.47
C ILE A 15 -11.87 -3.62 -4.70
N SER A 16 -12.77 -2.65 -4.61
CA SER A 16 -13.49 -2.16 -5.80
C SER A 16 -12.55 -1.26 -6.60
N TRP A 17 -12.04 -1.80 -7.71
CA TRP A 17 -11.41 -1.01 -8.76
C TRP A 17 -12.49 -0.16 -9.47
N PRO A 18 -12.22 1.10 -9.84
CA PRO A 18 -13.15 1.88 -10.65
C PRO A 18 -13.25 1.42 -12.11
N MET A 19 -12.64 0.28 -12.48
CA MET A 19 -12.80 -0.32 -13.80
C MET A 19 -13.09 -1.83 -13.71
N GLY A 20 -14.37 -2.20 -13.90
CA GLY A 20 -14.77 -3.41 -14.61
C GLY A 20 -14.83 -4.76 -13.89
N CYS A 21 -14.32 -4.94 -12.68
CA CYS A 21 -14.36 -6.26 -12.02
C CYS A 21 -15.45 -6.37 -10.94
N ALA A 22 -16.71 -6.57 -11.37
CA ALA A 22 -17.75 -7.11 -10.49
C ALA A 22 -17.76 -8.63 -10.59
N PRO A 23 -17.65 -9.41 -9.49
CA PRO A 23 -17.87 -10.84 -9.56
C PRO A 23 -19.37 -11.12 -9.46
N SER A 24 -20.01 -11.36 -10.61
CA SER A 24 -21.25 -12.14 -10.69
C SER A 24 -20.90 -13.62 -10.57
N GLY A 25 -20.79 -14.14 -9.34
CA GLY A 25 -20.40 -15.53 -9.12
C GLY A 25 -20.98 -16.11 -7.82
N SER A 26 -21.96 -16.99 -7.96
CA SER A 26 -22.47 -17.86 -6.89
C SER A 26 -21.36 -18.74 -6.32
N LEU A 27 -21.18 -18.70 -4.99
CA LEU A 27 -20.29 -19.60 -4.25
C LEU A 27 -20.83 -21.04 -4.37
N ARG A 28 -20.12 -21.91 -5.10
CA ARG A 28 -20.36 -23.37 -5.08
C ARG A 28 -19.20 -24.06 -4.38
N VAL A 29 -19.49 -24.74 -3.27
CA VAL A 29 -18.55 -25.60 -2.57
C VAL A 29 -18.52 -26.95 -3.29
N GLY A 30 -17.42 -27.22 -4.02
CA GLY A 30 -17.14 -28.51 -4.64
C GLY A 30 -15.94 -29.17 -3.97
N VAL A 31 -16.13 -30.38 -3.46
CA VAL A 31 -15.05 -31.22 -2.93
C VAL A 31 -14.41 -31.96 -4.11
N HIS A 32 -13.16 -31.64 -4.47
CA HIS A 32 -12.41 -32.40 -5.47
C HIS A 32 -10.99 -32.75 -5.01
N ARG A 33 -10.68 -34.04 -5.08
CA ARG A 33 -9.37 -34.67 -4.89
C ARG A 33 -8.39 -34.13 -5.95
N ASP A 34 -7.28 -33.56 -5.51
CA ASP A 34 -6.02 -33.42 -6.28
C ASP A 34 -4.88 -33.06 -5.31
N TYR A 35 -3.95 -33.98 -5.07
CA TYR A 35 -2.93 -33.84 -4.02
C TYR A 35 -1.60 -33.22 -4.53
N HIS A 36 -1.34 -33.28 -5.84
CA HIS A 36 -0.13 -32.71 -6.44
C HIS A 36 -0.29 -31.26 -6.96
N SER A 37 -1.47 -30.88 -7.48
CA SER A 37 -1.72 -29.51 -7.96
C SER A 37 -1.83 -28.49 -6.81
N ARG A 38 -2.35 -28.92 -5.64
CA ARG A 38 -2.47 -28.06 -4.45
C ARG A 38 -1.13 -27.69 -3.82
N PHE A 39 -0.13 -28.56 -3.91
CA PHE A 39 1.18 -28.29 -3.29
C PHE A 39 1.98 -27.25 -4.07
N VAL A 40 2.00 -27.35 -5.40
CA VAL A 40 2.62 -26.35 -6.30
C VAL A 40 1.89 -25.01 -6.18
N SER A 41 0.55 -25.02 -6.24
CA SER A 41 -0.29 -23.82 -6.07
C SER A 41 -0.06 -23.11 -4.73
N LYS A 42 0.15 -23.86 -3.64
CA LYS A 42 0.46 -23.27 -2.34
C LYS A 42 1.87 -22.65 -2.29
N CYS A 43 2.89 -23.36 -2.77
CA CYS A 43 4.25 -22.83 -2.81
C CYS A 43 4.36 -21.57 -3.69
N GLU A 44 3.66 -21.53 -4.82
CA GLU A 44 3.58 -20.36 -5.69
C GLU A 44 2.89 -19.20 -4.98
N SER A 45 1.74 -19.44 -4.35
CA SER A 45 1.04 -18.43 -3.55
C SER A 45 1.92 -17.88 -2.42
N ASP A 46 2.63 -18.75 -1.69
CA ASP A 46 3.56 -18.36 -0.62
C ASP A 46 4.71 -17.51 -1.17
N SER A 47 5.19 -17.81 -2.39
CA SER A 47 6.22 -17.01 -3.06
C SER A 47 5.74 -15.61 -3.42
N VAL A 48 4.48 -15.48 -3.87
CA VAL A 48 3.86 -14.18 -4.16
C VAL A 48 3.70 -13.36 -2.87
N VAL A 49 3.21 -13.99 -1.79
CA VAL A 49 3.07 -13.32 -0.48
C VAL A 49 4.43 -12.81 0.02
N ARG A 50 5.48 -13.64 -0.05
CA ARG A 50 6.83 -13.22 0.35
C ARG A 50 7.36 -12.05 -0.47
N ARG A 51 7.12 -12.05 -1.78
CA ARG A 51 7.51 -10.95 -2.67
C ARG A 51 6.73 -9.67 -2.38
N LEU A 52 5.43 -9.78 -2.13
CA LEU A 52 4.63 -8.62 -1.71
C LEU A 52 5.09 -8.06 -0.37
N LEU A 53 5.46 -8.94 0.57
CA LEU A 53 5.99 -8.55 1.89
C LEU A 53 7.36 -7.89 1.81
N SER A 54 8.20 -8.19 0.81
CA SER A 54 9.49 -7.51 0.69
C SER A 54 9.35 -6.09 0.13
N ARG A 55 8.26 -5.77 -0.59
CA ARG A 55 8.05 -4.51 -1.30
C ARG A 55 7.50 -3.37 -0.42
N GLY A 56 8.15 -3.10 0.71
CA GLY A 56 7.89 -1.90 1.50
C GLY A 56 8.79 -0.73 1.08
N ILE A 57 8.34 0.48 1.36
CA ILE A 57 9.06 1.73 1.16
C ILE A 57 9.36 2.38 2.51
N SER A 58 10.58 2.86 2.73
CA SER A 58 10.90 3.65 3.92
C SER A 58 10.23 5.03 3.88
N LEU A 59 9.98 5.64 5.04
CA LEU A 59 9.46 6.99 5.11
C LEU A 59 10.38 7.98 4.38
N GLN A 60 11.70 7.82 4.52
CA GLN A 60 12.65 8.66 3.79
C GLN A 60 12.42 8.58 2.28
N GLN A 61 12.40 7.38 1.71
CA GLN A 61 12.18 7.19 0.28
C GLN A 61 10.84 7.76 -0.19
N LEU A 62 9.76 7.56 0.60
CA LEU A 62 8.43 8.06 0.26
C LEU A 62 8.40 9.59 0.22
N LEU A 63 8.99 10.25 1.21
CA LEU A 63 9.06 11.71 1.29
C LEU A 63 9.95 12.29 0.19
N GLU A 64 11.13 11.72 -0.02
CA GLU A 64 12.06 12.16 -1.08
C GLU A 64 11.43 11.98 -2.47
N LEU A 65 10.74 10.86 -2.71
CA LEU A 65 9.99 10.63 -3.94
C LEU A 65 8.89 11.68 -4.16
N TYR A 66 8.07 11.94 -3.14
CA TYR A 66 6.99 12.92 -3.23
C TYR A 66 7.52 14.32 -3.54
N ILE A 67 8.59 14.76 -2.85
CA ILE A 67 9.21 16.07 -3.05
C ILE A 67 9.84 16.14 -4.45
N GLU A 68 10.61 15.14 -4.87
CA GLU A 68 11.27 15.09 -6.18
C GLU A 68 10.24 15.20 -7.33
N LEU A 69 9.16 14.41 -7.25
CA LEU A 69 8.12 14.41 -8.27
C LEU A 69 7.26 15.67 -8.25
N SER A 70 7.12 16.31 -7.09
CA SER A 70 6.46 17.62 -6.98
C SER A 70 7.29 18.72 -7.63
N VAL A 71 8.60 18.73 -7.39
CA VAL A 71 9.54 19.68 -8.04
C VAL A 71 9.60 19.46 -9.55
N ALA A 72 9.54 18.21 -10.01
CA ALA A 72 9.48 17.87 -11.43
C ALA A 72 8.11 18.18 -12.07
N GLY A 73 7.11 18.61 -11.30
CA GLY A 73 5.75 18.88 -11.79
C GLY A 73 4.95 17.62 -12.15
N THR A 74 5.45 16.42 -11.83
CA THR A 74 4.73 15.16 -12.03
C THR A 74 3.64 14.98 -10.99
N VAL A 75 3.91 15.38 -9.74
CA VAL A 75 2.91 15.44 -8.65
C VAL A 75 2.44 16.89 -8.51
N CYS A 76 1.14 17.10 -8.52
CA CYS A 76 0.53 18.43 -8.34
C CYS A 76 -0.40 18.46 -7.12
N PRO A 77 -0.68 19.65 -6.54
CA PRO A 77 -1.63 19.78 -5.44
C PRO A 77 -3.00 19.20 -5.80
N GLY A 78 -3.60 18.44 -4.88
CA GLY A 78 -4.87 17.76 -5.12
C GLY A 78 -4.79 16.47 -5.94
N MET A 79 -3.59 16.04 -6.36
CA MET A 79 -3.42 14.78 -7.09
C MET A 79 -3.90 13.60 -6.24
N ARG A 80 -4.82 12.83 -6.79
CA ARG A 80 -5.34 11.60 -6.16
C ARG A 80 -4.39 10.43 -6.37
N THR A 81 -4.48 9.43 -5.50
CA THR A 81 -3.60 8.26 -5.59
C THR A 81 -3.79 7.48 -6.90
N CYS A 82 -5.01 7.43 -7.45
CA CYS A 82 -5.24 6.82 -8.76
C CYS A 82 -4.57 7.58 -9.91
N GLN A 83 -4.55 8.91 -9.85
CA GLN A 83 -3.85 9.75 -10.84
C GLN A 83 -2.34 9.54 -10.72
N PHE A 84 -1.81 9.53 -9.50
CA PHE A 84 -0.40 9.23 -9.25
C PHE A 84 0.05 7.89 -9.84
N VAL A 85 -0.79 6.84 -9.73
CA VAL A 85 -0.46 5.55 -10.35
C VAL A 85 -0.36 5.66 -11.87
N HIS A 86 -1.33 6.30 -12.49
CA HIS A 86 -1.39 6.44 -13.94
C HIS A 86 -0.29 7.36 -14.49
N ASP A 87 -0.02 8.47 -13.80
CA ASP A 87 0.82 9.56 -14.31
C ASP A 87 2.30 9.41 -13.89
N ALA A 88 2.58 8.68 -12.81
CA ALA A 88 3.95 8.51 -12.29
C ALA A 88 4.39 7.04 -12.20
N VAL A 89 3.59 6.16 -11.60
CA VAL A 89 4.02 4.77 -11.33
C VAL A 89 4.10 3.94 -12.61
N VAL A 90 3.01 3.87 -13.38
CA VAL A 90 2.94 3.06 -14.60
C VAL A 90 3.97 3.50 -15.65
N PRO A 91 4.16 4.81 -15.93
CA PRO A 91 5.18 5.26 -16.89
C PRO A 91 6.60 4.93 -16.44
N LYS A 92 6.93 5.03 -15.15
CA LYS A 92 8.28 4.72 -14.64
C LYS A 92 8.60 3.22 -14.62
N THR A 93 7.58 2.37 -14.72
CA THR A 93 7.73 0.91 -14.66
C THR A 93 7.34 0.25 -15.99
N SER A 94 7.09 1.02 -17.05
CA SER A 94 6.56 0.51 -18.32
C SER A 94 7.50 -0.46 -19.02
N ASP A 95 8.80 -0.19 -18.93
CA ASP A 95 9.82 -0.96 -19.65
C ASP A 95 10.06 -2.30 -18.95
N GLU A 96 10.06 -2.29 -17.61
CA GLU A 96 10.29 -3.47 -16.76
C GLU A 96 9.01 -4.27 -16.49
N ARG A 97 7.84 -3.64 -16.61
CA ARG A 97 6.51 -4.20 -16.31
C ARG A 97 6.42 -4.85 -14.93
N CYS A 98 7.00 -4.19 -13.93
CA CYS A 98 7.14 -4.68 -12.57
C CYS A 98 6.34 -3.83 -11.57
N ALA A 99 6.33 -4.23 -10.29
CA ALA A 99 5.87 -3.36 -9.21
C ALA A 99 6.83 -2.18 -9.05
N PHE A 100 6.34 -1.01 -8.62
CA PHE A 100 7.18 0.19 -8.48
C PHE A 100 8.40 -0.05 -7.60
N MET A 101 8.22 -0.79 -6.50
CA MET A 101 9.30 -1.11 -5.58
C MET A 101 10.37 -2.05 -6.15
N ASP A 102 10.05 -2.80 -7.21
CA ASP A 102 11.00 -3.69 -7.91
C ASP A 102 11.71 -2.97 -9.08
N SER A 103 11.40 -1.69 -9.34
CA SER A 103 11.96 -0.96 -10.47
C SER A 103 13.43 -0.59 -10.27
N GLN A 104 14.19 -0.47 -11.37
CA GLN A 104 15.55 0.08 -11.33
C GLN A 104 15.58 1.45 -10.62
N PHE A 105 14.56 2.29 -10.87
CA PHE A 105 14.42 3.60 -10.26
C PHE A 105 14.42 3.55 -8.71
N MET A 106 13.74 2.55 -8.13
CA MET A 106 13.73 2.34 -6.68
C MET A 106 14.98 1.61 -6.17
N HIS A 107 15.56 0.70 -6.96
CA HIS A 107 16.83 0.06 -6.63
C HIS A 107 17.97 1.08 -6.43
N GLU A 108 18.05 2.10 -7.30
CA GLU A 108 19.02 3.19 -7.18
C GLU A 108 18.77 4.09 -5.96
N ARG A 109 17.58 4.00 -5.35
CA ARG A 109 17.16 4.75 -4.16
C ARG A 109 17.16 3.89 -2.88
N GLY A 110 17.96 2.83 -2.86
CA GLY A 110 18.10 1.92 -1.71
C GLY A 110 17.22 0.68 -1.76
N GLY A 111 16.37 0.54 -2.78
CA GLY A 111 15.57 -0.66 -3.02
C GLY A 111 14.45 -0.86 -1.99
N THR A 112 14.07 -2.11 -1.82
CA THR A 112 12.91 -2.51 -1.03
C THR A 112 13.24 -2.68 0.46
N HIS A 113 12.29 -2.35 1.34
CA HIS A 113 12.39 -2.56 2.78
C HIS A 113 11.25 -3.45 3.28
N PHE A 114 11.51 -4.27 4.31
CA PHE A 114 10.41 -5.01 4.97
C PHE A 114 9.50 -4.03 5.72
N PRO A 115 8.21 -3.94 5.37
CA PRO A 115 7.29 -3.00 5.98
C PRO A 115 6.89 -3.45 7.38
N HIS A 116 6.88 -2.51 8.31
CA HIS A 116 6.39 -2.74 9.67
C HIS A 116 4.88 -2.55 9.74
N LYS A 117 4.33 -1.68 8.90
CA LYS A 117 2.91 -1.30 8.88
C LYS A 117 2.39 -1.24 7.46
N LEU A 118 1.08 -1.44 7.32
CA LEU A 118 0.35 -1.16 6.09
C LEU A 118 -0.33 0.21 6.21
N ILE A 119 -0.27 1.02 5.15
CA ILE A 119 -1.11 2.22 5.04
C ILE A 119 -2.28 1.91 4.11
N SER A 120 -3.47 1.87 4.68
CA SER A 120 -4.73 1.71 3.95
C SER A 120 -5.19 3.08 3.47
N HIS A 121 -5.56 3.18 2.20
CA HIS A 121 -6.04 4.40 1.57
C HIS A 121 -7.15 4.06 0.56
N SER A 122 -7.90 5.07 0.14
CA SER A 122 -8.78 5.03 -1.02
C SER A 122 -8.04 5.56 -2.24
N TRP A 123 -8.32 4.98 -3.42
CA TRP A 123 -7.85 5.49 -4.71
C TRP A 123 -8.20 6.96 -4.96
N GLY A 124 -9.30 7.44 -4.35
CA GLY A 124 -9.76 8.81 -4.46
C GLY A 124 -9.11 9.78 -3.47
N ASP A 125 -8.33 9.29 -2.50
CA ASP A 125 -7.65 10.13 -1.53
C ASP A 125 -6.50 10.88 -2.20
N GLU A 126 -6.23 12.10 -1.71
CA GLU A 126 -5.06 12.86 -2.12
C GLU A 126 -3.78 12.11 -1.73
N LEU A 127 -2.82 12.06 -2.67
CA LEU A 127 -1.53 11.43 -2.44
C LEU A 127 -0.82 12.06 -1.25
N ARG A 128 -0.91 13.39 -1.14
CA ARG A 128 -0.34 14.18 -0.05
C ARG A 128 -0.79 13.67 1.32
N ASP A 129 -2.08 13.38 1.49
CA ASP A 129 -2.62 12.93 2.78
C ASP A 129 -2.10 11.53 3.15
N THR A 130 -1.91 10.66 2.16
CA THR A 130 -1.32 9.34 2.38
C THR A 130 0.15 9.46 2.81
N VAL A 131 0.91 10.34 2.18
CA VAL A 131 2.32 10.63 2.55
C VAL A 131 2.42 11.26 3.93
N LEU A 132 1.55 12.24 4.24
CA LEU A 132 1.49 12.90 5.53
C LEU A 132 1.09 11.92 6.65
N THR A 133 0.17 11.00 6.37
CA THR A 133 -0.23 9.92 7.29
C THR A 133 0.97 9.06 7.70
N ALA A 134 1.85 8.72 6.75
CA ALA A 134 3.09 7.99 7.05
C ALA A 134 4.02 8.80 7.98
N ALA A 135 4.17 10.10 7.71
CA ALA A 135 5.00 10.98 8.53
C ALA A 135 4.46 11.14 9.96
N ILE A 136 3.14 11.32 10.11
CA ILE A 136 2.48 11.40 11.42
C ILE A 136 2.68 10.09 12.19
N ASP A 137 2.42 8.94 11.54
CA ASP A 137 2.56 7.63 12.18
C ASP A 137 4.01 7.37 12.63
N ALA A 138 5.00 7.72 11.82
CA ALA A 138 6.39 7.44 12.15
C ALA A 138 6.93 8.36 13.25
N SER A 139 6.66 9.66 13.14
CA SER A 139 7.29 10.68 13.99
C SER A 139 6.50 10.98 15.26
N GLN A 140 5.19 10.71 15.26
CA GLN A 140 4.26 11.09 16.33
C GLN A 140 4.26 12.60 16.62
N LEU A 141 4.70 13.42 15.65
CA LEU A 141 4.68 14.87 15.73
C LEU A 141 3.31 15.44 15.35
N ASP A 142 3.16 16.73 15.59
CA ASP A 142 1.93 17.46 15.28
C ASP A 142 1.62 17.42 13.76
N PRO A 143 0.40 16.99 13.36
CA PRO A 143 0.01 16.90 11.95
C PRO A 143 0.09 18.23 11.20
N GLN A 144 -0.26 19.35 11.83
CA GLN A 144 -0.24 20.65 11.18
C GLN A 144 1.20 21.06 10.86
N GLN A 145 2.11 20.92 11.83
CA GLN A 145 3.54 21.18 11.64
C GLN A 145 4.14 20.31 10.52
N LEU A 146 3.83 19.00 10.50
CA LEU A 146 4.31 18.10 9.46
C LEU A 146 3.77 18.48 8.08
N GLY A 147 2.51 18.91 8.01
CA GLY A 147 1.90 19.39 6.77
C GLY A 147 2.61 20.63 6.22
N GLU A 148 2.89 21.62 7.07
CA GLU A 148 3.63 22.83 6.69
C GLU A 148 5.03 22.49 6.17
N TRP A 149 5.73 21.55 6.83
CA TRP A 149 7.06 21.11 6.39
C TRP A 149 7.03 20.26 5.11
N LEU A 150 5.94 19.55 4.85
CA LEU A 150 5.77 18.81 3.61
C LEU A 150 5.54 19.78 2.44
N ASP A 151 4.72 20.80 2.66
CA ASP A 151 4.37 21.81 1.65
C ASP A 151 5.55 22.72 1.30
N ASP A 152 6.39 23.08 2.28
CA ASP A 152 7.61 23.87 2.04
C ASP A 152 8.80 23.04 1.54
N GLY A 153 8.64 21.71 1.41
CA GLY A 153 9.67 20.78 0.95
C GLY A 153 10.81 20.55 1.95
N THR A 154 10.68 20.96 3.21
CA THR A 154 11.75 20.87 4.21
C THR A 154 11.61 19.70 5.20
N LEU A 155 10.51 18.94 5.14
CA LEU A 155 10.19 17.86 6.08
C LEU A 155 11.34 16.87 6.30
N VAL A 156 11.92 16.32 5.22
CA VAL A 156 13.03 15.35 5.34
C VAL A 156 14.23 15.96 6.06
N ARG A 157 14.62 17.19 5.70
CA ARG A 157 15.74 17.90 6.31
C ARG A 157 15.49 18.14 7.80
N ARG A 158 14.28 18.56 8.16
CA ARG A 158 13.91 18.84 9.55
C ARG A 158 13.91 17.57 10.39
N LEU A 159 13.31 16.48 9.90
CA LEU A 159 13.33 15.19 10.57
C LEU A 159 14.77 14.68 10.75
N LYS A 160 15.63 14.77 9.72
CA LYS A 160 17.06 14.38 9.82
C LYS A 160 17.83 15.18 10.88
N SER A 161 17.47 16.45 11.09
CA SER A 161 18.11 17.33 12.09
C SER A 161 17.51 17.25 13.49
N SER A 162 16.46 16.46 13.68
CA SER A 162 15.68 16.38 14.92
C SER A 162 15.98 15.10 15.72
N SER A 163 15.42 14.98 16.93
CA SER A 163 15.48 13.74 17.71
C SER A 163 14.77 12.57 17.02
N GLU A 164 13.91 12.85 16.04
CA GLU A 164 13.04 11.90 15.36
C GLU A 164 13.71 11.29 14.11
N ALA A 165 15.00 11.55 13.84
CA ALA A 165 15.68 11.06 12.64
C ALA A 165 15.56 9.53 12.41
N ALA A 166 15.45 8.75 13.49
CA ALA A 166 15.26 7.30 13.40
C ALA A 166 13.93 6.90 12.71
N CYS A 167 12.88 7.72 12.79
CA CYS A 167 11.57 7.43 12.20
C CYS A 167 11.59 7.35 10.67
N LEU A 168 12.59 7.97 10.03
CA LEU A 168 12.79 7.94 8.59
C LEU A 168 13.05 6.52 8.04
N SER A 169 13.54 5.63 8.91
CA SER A 169 13.77 4.22 8.57
C SER A 169 12.50 3.36 8.67
N ASN A 170 11.40 3.87 9.23
CA ASN A 170 10.14 3.14 9.29
C ASN A 170 9.65 2.85 7.87
N ALA A 171 9.38 1.57 7.62
CA ALA A 171 8.94 1.09 6.32
C ALA A 171 7.44 0.76 6.32
N TYR A 172 6.79 1.14 5.23
CA TYR A 172 5.36 1.02 5.02
C TYR A 172 5.06 0.19 3.77
N TRP A 173 3.98 -0.57 3.84
CA TRP A 173 3.40 -1.23 2.68
C TRP A 173 2.26 -0.37 2.12
N LEU A 174 2.43 0.07 0.87
CA LEU A 174 1.46 0.86 0.11
C LEU A 174 1.11 0.08 -1.15
N CYS A 175 -0.16 -0.31 -1.31
CA CYS A 175 -0.56 -1.24 -2.37
C CYS A 175 -0.24 -0.73 -3.77
N TYR A 176 -0.35 0.59 -4.00
CA TYR A 176 -0.06 1.22 -5.29
C TYR A 176 1.43 1.22 -5.68
N LEU A 177 2.33 0.95 -4.73
CA LEU A 177 3.77 0.79 -4.98
C LEU A 177 4.19 -0.68 -4.95
N ALA A 178 3.60 -1.47 -4.06
CA ALA A 178 3.99 -2.86 -3.81
C ALA A 178 3.39 -3.88 -4.78
N VAL A 179 2.25 -3.56 -5.40
CA VAL A 179 1.61 -4.43 -6.39
C VAL A 179 2.05 -4.04 -7.80
N ASN A 180 2.22 -5.03 -8.67
CA ASN A 180 2.45 -4.79 -10.09
C ASN A 180 1.18 -4.23 -10.76
N GLN A 181 1.14 -2.90 -10.94
CA GLN A 181 -0.02 -2.19 -11.49
C GLN A 181 -0.30 -2.60 -12.95
N HIS A 182 0.70 -3.06 -13.71
CA HIS A 182 0.55 -3.51 -15.09
C HIS A 182 -0.36 -4.73 -15.22
N LEU A 183 -0.44 -5.58 -14.19
CA LEU A 183 -1.33 -6.75 -14.18
C LEU A 183 -2.81 -6.36 -14.18
N SER A 184 -3.12 -5.13 -13.80
CA SER A 184 -4.48 -4.58 -13.76
C SER A 184 -4.77 -3.54 -14.85
N SER A 185 -3.76 -2.77 -15.28
CA SER A 185 -3.95 -1.60 -16.15
C SER A 185 -3.52 -1.81 -17.61
N CYS A 186 -2.71 -2.82 -17.91
CA CYS A 186 -2.20 -3.06 -19.26
C CYS A 186 -2.92 -4.23 -19.93
N ASN A 187 -2.80 -4.35 -21.26
CA ASN A 187 -3.21 -5.53 -22.05
C ASN A 187 -2.33 -6.76 -21.77
N CYS A 188 -1.93 -6.96 -20.52
CA CYS A 188 -1.19 -8.12 -20.04
C CYS A 188 -2.17 -9.23 -19.59
N PRO A 189 -1.74 -10.50 -19.53
CA PRO A 189 -2.57 -11.57 -18.99
C PRO A 189 -3.01 -11.24 -17.56
N GLN A 190 -4.31 -11.01 -17.37
CA GLN A 190 -4.87 -10.74 -16.05
C GLN A 190 -5.06 -12.07 -15.31
N TYR A 191 -4.62 -12.12 -14.05
CA TYR A 191 -4.90 -13.25 -13.18
C TYR A 191 -6.29 -13.09 -12.56
N HIS A 192 -7.13 -14.13 -12.69
CA HIS A 192 -8.40 -14.19 -11.96
C HIS A 192 -8.16 -14.42 -10.47
N ALA A 193 -9.11 -14.01 -9.63
CA ALA A 193 -9.07 -14.30 -8.20
C ALA A 193 -8.99 -15.82 -7.96
N GLY A 194 -8.12 -16.24 -7.05
CA GLY A 194 -7.79 -17.64 -6.78
C GLY A 194 -6.57 -18.15 -7.56
N HIS A 195 -6.11 -17.44 -8.60
CA HIS A 195 -4.91 -17.84 -9.33
C HIS A 195 -3.65 -17.66 -8.46
N PRO A 196 -2.67 -18.60 -8.46
CA PRO A 196 -1.48 -18.51 -7.62
C PRO A 196 -0.64 -17.25 -7.84
N GLY A 197 -0.62 -16.73 -9.07
CA GLY A 197 0.07 -15.51 -9.47
C GLY A 197 -0.71 -14.20 -9.23
N CYS A 198 -1.98 -14.26 -8.79
CA CYS A 198 -2.74 -13.04 -8.49
C CYS A 198 -2.13 -12.35 -7.26
N GLU A 199 -1.69 -11.10 -7.39
CA GLU A 199 -1.15 -10.34 -6.25
C GLU A 199 -2.27 -9.71 -5.41
N SER A 200 -3.37 -9.31 -6.06
CA SER A 200 -4.47 -8.57 -5.43
C SER A 200 -5.30 -9.38 -4.44
N ASP A 201 -5.42 -10.69 -4.64
CA ASP A 201 -6.19 -11.59 -3.75
C ASP A 201 -5.35 -12.16 -2.59
N LYS A 202 -4.11 -11.70 -2.43
CA LYS A 202 -3.18 -12.10 -1.35
C LYS A 202 -3.02 -11.03 -0.28
N PHE A 203 -3.80 -9.96 -0.34
CA PHE A 203 -3.68 -8.82 0.58
C PHE A 203 -3.97 -9.21 2.03
N ASP A 204 -4.95 -10.09 2.24
CA ASP A 204 -5.27 -10.69 3.55
C ASP A 204 -4.06 -11.43 4.13
N LEU A 205 -3.37 -12.22 3.30
CA LEU A 205 -2.15 -12.93 3.69
C LEU A 205 -0.99 -11.97 3.94
N VAL A 206 -0.80 -10.93 3.14
CA VAL A 206 0.22 -9.90 3.39
C VAL A 206 -0.04 -9.23 4.74
N MET A 207 -1.28 -8.81 4.98
CA MET A 207 -1.70 -8.17 6.23
C MET A 207 -1.49 -9.07 7.45
N SER A 208 -1.74 -10.38 7.34
CA SER A 208 -1.54 -11.29 8.47
C SER A 208 -0.06 -11.41 8.90
N HIS A 209 0.88 -11.03 8.03
CA HIS A 209 2.32 -11.06 8.32
C HIS A 209 2.89 -9.70 8.73
N ILE A 210 2.18 -8.59 8.50
CA ILE A 210 2.61 -7.25 8.92
C ILE A 210 2.23 -7.04 10.39
N SER A 211 3.23 -7.08 11.28
CA SER A 211 3.00 -7.11 12.74
C SER A 211 2.67 -5.75 13.36
N GLY A 212 3.05 -4.64 12.72
CA GLY A 212 2.82 -3.28 13.25
C GLY A 212 1.40 -2.76 13.03
N GLY A 213 0.55 -3.54 12.36
CA GLY A 213 -0.85 -3.21 12.13
C GLY A 213 -1.09 -2.34 10.90
N ILE A 214 -2.28 -1.71 10.88
CA ILE A 214 -2.79 -0.91 9.78
C ILE A 214 -2.93 0.55 10.25
N VAL A 215 -2.42 1.47 9.44
CA VAL A 215 -2.67 2.90 9.54
C VAL A 215 -3.66 3.26 8.44
N VAL A 216 -4.70 4.03 8.74
CA VAL A 216 -5.72 4.41 7.75
C VAL A 216 -5.53 5.87 7.39
N SER A 217 -5.23 6.14 6.12
CA SER A 217 -5.31 7.48 5.54
C SER A 217 -6.78 7.82 5.30
N LEU A 218 -7.26 8.90 5.92
CA LEU A 218 -8.64 9.34 5.83
C LEU A 218 -8.73 10.65 5.05
N GLY A 219 -9.19 10.57 3.80
CA GLY A 219 -9.61 11.74 3.05
C GLY A 219 -10.88 12.39 3.65
N PRO A 220 -11.18 13.65 3.28
CA PRO A 220 -12.32 14.39 3.82
C PRO A 220 -13.68 13.76 3.49
N ASP A 221 -13.78 12.95 2.43
CA ASP A 221 -14.98 12.21 2.06
C ASP A 221 -15.17 10.89 2.84
N LEU A 222 -14.18 10.55 3.69
CA LEU A 222 -14.04 9.29 4.40
C LEU A 222 -14.16 8.09 3.45
N GLY A 223 -13.67 8.24 2.21
CA GLY A 223 -13.77 7.22 1.16
C GLY A 223 -13.16 5.88 1.58
N ALA A 224 -12.08 5.92 2.36
CA ALA A 224 -11.46 4.75 2.96
C ALA A 224 -12.38 3.99 3.95
N LEU A 225 -13.35 4.66 4.57
CA LEU A 225 -14.34 4.02 5.47
C LEU A 225 -15.55 3.46 4.72
N ARG A 226 -15.90 4.01 3.56
CA ARG A 226 -17.06 3.57 2.75
C ARG A 226 -16.85 2.20 2.11
N ARG A 227 -15.59 1.77 1.94
CA ARG A 227 -15.25 0.42 1.50
C ARG A 227 -15.30 -0.49 2.71
N GLY A 228 -16.54 -0.86 3.09
CA GLY A 228 -17.00 -1.77 4.15
C GLY A 228 -16.01 -2.32 5.15
N TRP A 229 -15.87 -1.67 6.31
CA TRP A 229 -15.26 -2.28 7.50
C TRP A 229 -16.28 -3.20 8.16
N GLY A 230 -16.09 -4.52 8.03
CA GLY A 230 -16.74 -5.49 8.91
C GLY A 230 -16.05 -5.51 10.27
N MET A 231 -16.26 -4.49 11.12
CA MET A 231 -15.90 -4.59 12.55
C MET A 231 -16.96 -5.46 13.25
N LEU A 232 -16.80 -6.79 13.24
CA LEU A 232 -17.52 -7.65 14.17
C LEU A 232 -16.56 -8.09 15.26
N GLY A 233 -16.57 -7.37 16.38
CA GLY A 233 -16.07 -7.91 17.64
C GLY A 233 -17.05 -8.96 18.14
N ILE A 234 -16.64 -10.23 18.17
CA ILE A 234 -17.28 -11.21 19.04
C ILE A 234 -16.34 -11.37 20.22
N GLY A 235 -16.52 -10.51 21.21
CA GLY A 235 -15.93 -10.73 22.53
C GLY A 235 -16.75 -11.75 23.29
N THR A 236 -16.09 -12.78 23.80
CA THR A 236 -16.41 -13.41 25.09
C THR A 236 -15.11 -13.53 25.86
#